data_AF-A0AAJ1KM79-F1
#
_entry.id   AF-A0AAJ1KM79-F1
#
_cell.length_a   1.000
_cell.length_b   1.000
_cell.length_c   1.000
_cell.angle_alpha   90.00
_cell.angle_beta   90.00
_cell.angle_gamma   90.00
#
_symmetry.space_group_name_H-M   'P 1'
#
loop_
_entity.id
_entity.type
_entity.pdbx_description
1 polymer ?
#
loop_
_entity_poly.entity_id
_entity_poly.type
_entity_poly.pdbx_seq_one_letter_code
_entity_poly.pdbx_strand_id
1 'polypeptide(L)'
;MASAPCPGTGFPALVFPALVVAMLLVVAAPAFPAQPADGKPPLDSTKPGATIVDSDVRQEEALSKTEAGKVITAIDRTRDNIGTVRKTTKLDTVDIVFLTDAARSEGGPPPAIENKVKQHQEDVAELRQEIEANALLFNAIDSRRVQAEDVLAVEFDNPGKVVIYAAAKPPK
;
A
#
# COMPACT_ATOMS: atom_id res chain seq x y z
N MET A 1 25.45 20.59 -56.52
CA MET A 1 25.93 20.79 -55.14
C MET A 1 25.28 19.68 -54.30
N ALA A 2 25.78 18.45 -54.41
CA ALA A 2 26.81 17.85 -53.56
C ALA A 2 26.32 17.57 -52.13
N SER A 3 25.88 16.34 -51.86
CA SER A 3 26.58 15.40 -50.95
C SER A 3 25.73 14.17 -50.64
N ALA A 4 26.20 13.01 -51.13
CA ALA A 4 26.07 11.72 -50.42
C ALA A 4 27.22 11.64 -49.38
N PRO A 5 27.28 10.71 -48.38
CA PRO A 5 27.12 9.25 -48.57
C PRO A 5 26.39 8.47 -47.42
N CYS A 6 25.96 7.24 -47.74
CA CYS A 6 25.66 6.13 -46.78
C CYS A 6 27.01 5.48 -46.29
N PRO A 7 27.10 4.26 -45.70
CA PRO A 7 26.19 3.38 -44.92
C PRO A 7 26.87 2.78 -43.65
N GLY A 8 26.16 1.93 -42.89
CA GLY A 8 26.78 0.97 -41.95
C GLY A 8 25.72 0.11 -41.23
N THR A 9 25.38 -1.10 -41.73
CA THR A 9 25.94 -2.43 -41.37
C THR A 9 25.70 -2.80 -39.90
N GLY A 10 25.12 -3.94 -39.52
CA GLY A 10 24.71 -5.15 -40.22
C GLY A 10 24.54 -6.25 -39.16
N PHE A 11 23.43 -6.97 -39.15
CA PHE A 11 23.27 -8.19 -38.36
C PHE A 11 23.11 -9.36 -39.34
N PRO A 12 24.07 -10.30 -39.42
CA PRO A 12 23.90 -11.49 -40.22
C PRO A 12 23.04 -12.52 -39.48
N ALA A 13 22.06 -13.03 -40.23
CA ALA A 13 21.39 -14.29 -39.99
C ALA A 13 22.34 -15.46 -40.29
N LEU A 14 22.37 -16.48 -39.44
CA LEU A 14 22.76 -17.87 -39.70
C LEU A 14 22.59 -18.63 -38.35
N VAL A 15 22.10 -19.87 -38.19
CA VAL A 15 21.59 -20.91 -39.09
C VAL A 15 21.18 -22.13 -38.21
N PHE A 16 20.01 -22.74 -38.50
CA PHE A 16 19.54 -24.16 -38.37
C PHE A 16 19.90 -25.07 -37.14
N PRO A 17 19.35 -26.30 -36.99
CA PRO A 17 17.95 -26.78 -37.09
C PRO A 17 17.54 -27.73 -35.92
N ALA A 18 16.25 -28.10 -35.91
CA ALA A 18 15.62 -29.36 -35.48
C ALA A 18 16.30 -30.30 -34.45
N LEU A 19 15.61 -30.55 -33.34
CA LEU A 19 15.60 -31.86 -32.68
C LEU A 19 14.16 -32.21 -32.23
N VAL A 20 13.62 -33.25 -32.86
CA VAL A 20 12.42 -33.98 -32.47
C VAL A 20 12.80 -34.94 -31.34
N VAL A 21 12.10 -34.92 -30.20
CA VAL A 21 11.93 -36.11 -29.34
C VAL A 21 10.52 -36.10 -28.79
N ALA A 22 9.70 -37.01 -29.32
CA ALA A 22 8.51 -37.51 -28.67
C ALA A 22 8.92 -38.50 -27.57
N MET A 23 8.38 -38.36 -26.36
CA MET A 23 8.29 -39.51 -25.46
C MET A 23 7.07 -39.39 -24.54
N LEU A 24 6.10 -40.22 -24.86
CA LEU A 24 4.92 -40.58 -24.07
C LEU A 24 5.38 -41.51 -22.94
N LEU A 25 5.04 -41.21 -21.68
CA LEU A 25 5.17 -42.19 -20.59
C LEU A 25 4.10 -41.96 -19.52
N VAL A 26 3.08 -42.82 -19.58
CA VAL A 26 2.10 -43.09 -18.52
C VAL A 26 2.78 -43.96 -17.46
N VAL A 27 2.76 -43.55 -16.19
CA VAL A 27 3.03 -44.44 -15.05
C VAL A 27 1.97 -44.23 -13.98
N ALA A 28 1.40 -45.36 -13.54
CA ALA A 28 0.31 -45.53 -12.60
C ALA A 28 0.70 -45.25 -11.14
N ALA A 29 -0.33 -44.99 -10.33
CA ALA A 29 -0.31 -44.67 -8.90
C ALA A 29 0.29 -45.76 -7.99
N PRO A 30 0.66 -45.38 -6.75
CA PRO A 30 0.21 -46.15 -5.60
C PRO A 30 -0.56 -45.30 -4.59
N ALA A 31 -1.63 -45.91 -4.07
CA ALA A 31 -2.41 -45.46 -2.94
C ALA A 31 -1.55 -45.33 -1.67
N PHE A 32 -1.67 -44.21 -0.97
CA PHE A 32 -1.24 -44.06 0.42
C PHE A 32 -2.48 -43.94 1.32
N PRO A 33 -2.44 -44.54 2.53
CA PRO A 33 -3.62 -44.81 3.33
C PRO A 33 -4.20 -43.56 3.97
N ALA A 34 -5.53 -43.57 4.08
CA ALA A 34 -6.33 -42.66 4.86
C ALA A 34 -5.89 -42.66 6.34
N GLN A 35 -5.63 -41.48 6.90
CA GLN A 35 -5.65 -41.25 8.34
C GLN A 35 -7.04 -40.70 8.72
N PRO A 36 -7.72 -41.26 9.74
CA PRO A 36 -9.00 -40.78 10.20
C PRO A 36 -8.86 -39.52 11.07
N ALA A 37 -9.98 -38.81 11.14
CA ALA A 37 -10.27 -37.61 11.91
C ALA A 37 -9.89 -37.73 13.40
N ASP A 38 -9.41 -36.63 13.98
CA ASP A 38 -10.18 -35.79 14.92
C ASP A 38 -9.26 -34.74 15.54
N GLY A 39 -9.64 -33.48 15.38
CA GLY A 39 -8.86 -32.34 15.85
C GLY A 39 -9.21 -31.09 15.09
N LYS A 40 -10.47 -30.64 15.17
CA LYS A 40 -10.87 -29.29 14.77
C LYS A 40 -10.08 -28.28 15.63
N PRO A 41 -9.25 -27.40 15.06
CA PRO A 41 -8.94 -26.14 15.72
C PRO A 41 -10.17 -25.25 15.61
N PRO A 42 -10.59 -24.53 16.67
CA PRO A 42 -11.66 -23.57 16.56
C PRO A 42 -11.15 -22.31 15.85
N LEU A 43 -11.94 -21.86 14.88
CA LEU A 43 -12.22 -20.46 14.53
C LEU A 43 -11.07 -19.54 14.06
N ASP A 44 -11.36 -18.94 12.91
CA ASP A 44 -11.05 -17.55 12.53
C ASP A 44 -9.61 -17.06 12.62
N SER A 45 -8.93 -17.04 11.47
CA SER A 45 -8.28 -15.84 10.89
C SER A 45 -7.47 -16.24 9.65
N THR A 46 -8.12 -16.29 8.50
CA THR A 46 -7.42 -16.23 7.21
C THR A 46 -6.95 -14.78 6.99
N LYS A 47 -5.74 -14.47 7.44
CA LYS A 47 -4.90 -13.43 6.83
C LYS A 47 -3.45 -13.86 6.97
N PRO A 48 -2.72 -14.16 5.87
CA PRO A 48 -1.28 -14.31 5.93
C PRO A 48 -0.69 -12.96 6.32
N GLY A 49 -0.43 -12.77 7.62
CA GLY A 49 0.29 -11.62 8.15
C GLY A 49 1.75 -11.72 7.71
N ALA A 50 2.12 -10.94 6.70
CA ALA A 50 3.51 -10.61 6.45
C ALA A 50 3.96 -9.61 7.53
N THR A 51 4.23 -10.12 8.73
CA THR A 51 4.74 -9.32 9.85
C THR A 51 6.26 -9.28 9.74
N ILE A 52 6.78 -8.26 9.05
CA ILE A 52 8.19 -7.85 9.16
C ILE A 52 8.21 -6.34 9.45
N VAL A 53 7.48 -5.89 10.47
CA VAL A 53 7.70 -4.63 11.19
C VAL A 53 7.13 -4.81 12.61
N ASP A 54 7.87 -4.41 13.65
CA ASP A 54 7.51 -4.50 15.08
C ASP A 54 6.45 -3.46 15.49
N SER A 55 5.43 -3.26 14.63
CA SER A 55 4.35 -2.30 14.83
C SER A 55 3.02 -2.96 14.48
N ASP A 56 2.06 -2.95 15.41
CA ASP A 56 0.71 -3.46 15.15
C ASP A 56 -0.04 -2.51 14.20
N VAL A 57 -0.32 -2.95 12.98
CA VAL A 57 -1.05 -2.13 12.00
C VAL A 57 -2.53 -2.50 12.07
N ARG A 58 -3.38 -1.60 12.56
CA ARG A 58 -4.82 -1.79 12.62
C ARG A 58 -5.50 -1.05 11.48
N GLN A 59 -6.66 -1.54 11.11
CA GLN A 59 -7.47 -0.98 10.03
C GLN A 59 -8.85 -0.65 10.60
N GLU A 60 -9.27 0.58 10.40
CA GLU A 60 -10.58 1.09 10.78
C GLU A 60 -11.26 1.70 9.55
N GLU A 61 -12.57 1.47 9.43
CA GLU A 61 -13.37 2.08 8.38
C GLU A 61 -14.26 3.14 9.02
N ALA A 62 -14.19 4.36 8.52
CA ALA A 62 -14.98 5.47 9.04
C ALA A 62 -15.57 6.30 7.89
N LEU A 63 -16.68 6.95 8.19
CA LEU A 63 -17.22 7.99 7.31
C LEU A 63 -16.51 9.30 7.59
N SER A 64 -16.11 10.00 6.53
CA SER A 64 -15.48 11.32 6.57
C SER A 64 -16.32 12.33 7.33
N LYS A 65 -17.65 12.19 7.34
CA LYS A 65 -18.53 13.06 8.11
C LYS A 65 -18.43 12.84 9.62
N THR A 66 -18.17 11.61 10.06
CA THR A 66 -18.02 11.24 11.47
C THR A 66 -16.66 11.68 11.99
N GLU A 67 -15.61 11.51 11.18
CA GLU A 67 -14.23 11.85 11.54
C GLU A 67 -13.80 13.25 11.06
N ALA A 68 -14.71 14.03 10.44
CA ALA A 68 -14.40 15.33 9.83
C ALA A 68 -13.65 16.27 10.78
N GLY A 69 -14.07 16.34 12.05
CA GLY A 69 -13.42 17.18 13.05
C GLY A 69 -11.98 16.76 13.34
N LYS A 70 -11.72 15.45 13.43
CA LYS A 70 -10.36 14.94 13.68
C LYS A 70 -9.49 15.09 12.44
N VAL A 71 -10.00 14.73 11.27
CA VAL A 71 -9.29 14.89 9.99
C VAL A 71 -8.91 16.35 9.76
N ILE A 72 -9.82 17.30 9.98
CA ILE A 72 -9.53 18.74 9.84
C ILE A 72 -8.45 19.18 10.84
N THR A 73 -8.54 18.74 12.09
CA THR A 73 -7.53 19.06 13.12
C THR A 73 -6.16 18.47 12.77
N ALA A 74 -6.14 17.25 12.26
CA ALA A 74 -4.93 16.58 11.79
C ALA A 74 -4.33 17.29 10.57
N ILE A 75 -5.17 17.76 9.64
CA ILE A 75 -4.74 18.58 8.50
C ILE A 75 -4.11 19.88 8.98
N ASP A 76 -4.75 20.59 9.90
CA ASP A 76 -4.24 21.86 10.44
C ASP A 76 -2.88 21.67 11.16
N ARG A 77 -2.62 20.46 11.69
CA ARG A 77 -1.37 20.07 12.33
C ARG A 77 -0.37 19.36 11.41
N THR A 78 -0.67 19.25 10.11
CA THR A 78 0.17 18.51 9.16
C THR A 78 1.62 19.00 9.23
N ARG A 79 1.83 20.31 9.24
CA ARG A 79 3.16 20.92 9.28
C ARG A 79 3.98 20.48 10.50
N ASP A 80 3.36 20.40 11.67
CA ASP A 80 4.03 19.93 12.89
C ASP A 80 4.27 18.41 12.84
N ASN A 81 3.33 17.67 12.23
CA ASN A 81 3.38 16.22 12.13
C ASN A 81 4.45 15.73 11.13
N ILE A 82 4.76 16.47 10.07
CA ILE A 82 5.90 16.20 9.16
C ILE A 82 7.20 16.05 9.95
N GLY A 83 7.46 16.99 10.87
CA GLY A 83 8.65 16.97 11.71
C GLY A 83 8.72 15.76 12.63
N THR A 84 7.56 15.24 13.04
CA THR A 84 7.44 14.02 13.84
C THR A 84 7.67 12.78 12.97
N VAL A 85 7.00 12.68 11.81
CA VAL A 85 7.19 11.59 10.82
C VAL A 85 8.67 11.38 10.49
N ARG A 86 9.41 12.45 10.22
CA ARG A 86 10.86 12.41 9.96
C ARG A 86 11.69 11.80 11.08
N LYS A 87 11.28 12.02 12.33
CA LYS A 87 12.00 11.59 13.54
C LYS A 87 11.50 10.27 14.09
N THR A 88 10.36 9.80 13.61
CA THR A 88 9.75 8.54 14.02
C THR A 88 10.62 7.37 13.58
N THR A 89 11.31 6.77 14.55
CA THR A 89 12.17 5.61 14.37
C THR A 89 11.56 4.33 14.94
N LYS A 90 10.47 4.46 15.71
CA LYS A 90 9.72 3.37 16.33
C LYS A 90 8.25 3.74 16.42
N LEU A 91 7.39 2.77 16.15
CA LEU A 91 5.94 2.84 16.33
C LEU A 91 5.49 1.51 16.93
N ASP A 92 4.61 1.58 17.92
CA ASP A 92 3.99 0.40 18.51
C ASP A 92 2.70 0.05 17.77
N THR A 93 1.95 1.07 17.33
CA THR A 93 0.66 0.89 16.67
C THR A 93 0.41 1.93 15.58
N VAL A 94 -0.08 1.46 14.44
CA VAL A 94 -0.51 2.28 13.30
C VAL A 94 -1.98 1.99 13.02
N ASP A 95 -2.86 2.94 13.33
CA ASP A 95 -4.29 2.83 13.01
C ASP A 95 -4.56 3.53 11.68
N ILE A 96 -4.98 2.79 10.66
CA ILE A 96 -5.33 3.36 9.35
C ILE A 96 -6.84 3.51 9.26
N VAL A 97 -7.30 4.75 9.24
CA VAL A 97 -8.72 5.13 9.12
C VAL A 97 -9.04 5.37 7.65
N PHE A 98 -9.78 4.45 7.06
CA PHE A 98 -10.27 4.52 5.69
C PHE A 98 -11.52 5.39 5.64
N LEU A 99 -11.38 6.56 5.03
CA LEU A 99 -12.46 7.48 4.72
C LEU A 99 -13.13 7.04 3.42
N THR A 100 -13.99 6.03 3.54
CA THR A 100 -14.58 5.33 2.38
C THR A 100 -15.37 6.26 1.45
N ASP A 101 -16.08 7.23 2.01
CA ASP A 101 -16.83 8.28 1.30
C ASP A 101 -15.94 9.41 0.75
N ALA A 102 -14.69 9.52 1.19
CA ALA A 102 -13.70 10.41 0.60
C ALA A 102 -12.90 9.73 -0.54
N ALA A 103 -13.08 8.41 -0.74
CA ALA A 103 -12.36 7.69 -1.76
C ALA A 103 -12.65 8.28 -3.14
N ARG A 104 -11.63 8.31 -4.00
CA ARG A 104 -11.76 8.82 -5.38
C ARG A 104 -12.90 8.14 -6.15
N SER A 105 -13.17 6.87 -5.86
CA SER A 105 -14.26 6.10 -6.45
C SER A 105 -15.66 6.56 -6.02
N GLU A 106 -15.80 7.19 -4.85
CA GLU A 106 -17.08 7.68 -4.30
C GLU A 106 -17.30 9.18 -4.59
N GLY A 107 -16.36 9.85 -5.25
CA GLY A 107 -16.45 11.27 -5.61
C GLY A 107 -15.42 12.18 -4.93
N GLY A 108 -14.53 11.63 -4.11
CA GLY A 108 -13.48 12.37 -3.43
C GLY A 108 -13.89 12.94 -2.06
N PRO A 109 -12.97 13.59 -1.34
CA PRO A 109 -13.21 14.06 0.01
C PRO A 109 -14.39 15.05 0.08
N PRO A 110 -15.18 15.04 1.16
CA PRO A 110 -16.20 16.05 1.38
C PRO A 110 -15.62 17.48 1.26
N PRO A 111 -16.39 18.47 0.79
CA PRO A 111 -15.87 19.80 0.47
C PRO A 111 -15.24 20.51 1.68
N ALA A 112 -15.68 20.21 2.90
CA ALA A 112 -15.06 20.74 4.12
C ALA A 112 -13.61 20.25 4.30
N ILE A 113 -13.35 18.97 4.04
CA ILE A 113 -12.01 18.37 4.13
C ILE A 113 -11.20 18.77 2.89
N GLU A 114 -11.79 18.72 1.70
CA GLU A 114 -11.11 19.10 0.45
C GLU A 114 -10.58 20.54 0.51
N ASN A 115 -11.38 21.49 1.00
CA ASN A 115 -10.96 22.87 1.15
C ASN A 115 -9.78 23.02 2.12
N LYS A 116 -9.78 22.25 3.22
CA LYS A 116 -8.68 22.24 4.20
C LYS A 116 -7.41 21.62 3.63
N VAL A 117 -7.53 20.49 2.92
CA VAL A 117 -6.41 19.87 2.20
C VAL A 117 -5.83 20.83 1.17
N LYS A 118 -6.67 21.57 0.42
CA LYS A 118 -6.20 22.59 -0.54
C LYS A 118 -5.46 23.74 0.15
N GLN A 119 -5.93 24.19 1.31
CA GLN A 119 -5.25 25.23 2.09
C GLN A 119 -3.86 24.77 2.56
N HIS A 120 -3.70 23.49 2.87
CA HIS A 120 -2.45 22.89 3.33
C HIS A 120 -1.79 22.00 2.27
N GLN A 121 -2.05 22.23 0.98
CA GLN A 121 -1.66 21.29 -0.08
C GLN A 121 -0.16 21.03 -0.14
N GLU A 122 0.66 22.05 0.15
CA GLU A 122 2.12 21.96 0.14
C GLU A 122 2.60 21.12 1.33
N ASP A 123 2.07 21.39 2.53
CA ASP A 123 2.39 20.62 3.73
C ASP A 123 1.92 19.15 3.58
N VAL A 124 0.74 18.91 2.99
CA VAL A 124 0.23 17.55 2.74
C VAL A 124 1.09 16.83 1.70
N ALA A 125 1.54 17.52 0.66
CA ALA A 125 2.45 16.92 -0.33
C ALA A 125 3.80 16.55 0.31
N GLU A 126 4.36 17.41 1.16
CA GLU A 126 5.58 17.10 1.90
C GLU A 126 5.37 15.94 2.88
N LEU A 127 4.25 15.92 3.61
CA LEU A 127 3.89 14.80 4.50
C LEU A 127 3.91 13.46 3.76
N ARG A 128 3.37 13.41 2.54
CA ARG A 128 3.35 12.18 1.73
C ARG A 128 4.77 11.73 1.36
N GLN A 129 5.62 12.66 0.94
CA GLN A 129 7.03 12.36 0.66
C GLN A 129 7.75 11.83 1.89
N GLU A 130 7.47 12.39 3.07
CA GLU A 130 8.07 11.92 4.32
C GLU A 130 7.56 10.56 4.77
N ILE A 131 6.29 10.25 4.50
CA ILE A 131 5.75 8.91 4.72
C ILE A 131 6.44 7.90 3.80
N GLU A 132 6.63 8.22 2.53
CA GLU A 132 7.35 7.38 1.57
C GLU A 132 8.83 7.20 1.95
N ALA A 133 9.46 8.26 2.45
CA ALA A 133 10.85 8.22 2.92
C ALA A 133 11.00 7.43 4.24
N ASN A 134 9.93 7.31 5.04
CA ASN A 134 9.94 6.57 6.29
C ASN A 134 9.51 5.11 6.08
N ALA A 135 10.47 4.19 6.14
CA ALA A 135 10.22 2.76 5.93
C ALA A 135 9.14 2.17 6.86
N LEU A 136 9.00 2.64 8.10
CA LEU A 136 7.97 2.12 9.02
C LEU A 136 6.57 2.49 8.54
N LEU A 137 6.36 3.77 8.24
CA LEU A 137 5.05 4.26 7.82
C LEU A 137 4.71 3.81 6.40
N PHE A 138 5.68 3.83 5.49
CA PHE A 138 5.52 3.32 4.13
C PHE A 138 5.07 1.84 4.15
N ASN A 139 5.77 1.00 4.92
CA ASN A 139 5.39 -0.42 5.05
C ASN A 139 4.01 -0.59 5.69
N ALA A 140 3.63 0.27 6.64
CA ALA A 140 2.32 0.19 7.27
C ALA A 140 1.17 0.50 6.29
N ILE A 141 1.30 1.55 5.47
CA ILE A 141 0.30 1.90 4.45
C ILE A 141 0.27 0.87 3.31
N ASP A 142 1.44 0.40 2.86
CA ASP A 142 1.55 -0.59 1.79
C ASP A 142 0.96 -1.95 2.21
N SER A 143 1.17 -2.34 3.48
CA SER A 143 0.56 -3.53 4.08
C SER A 143 -0.97 -3.51 4.09
N ARG A 144 -1.59 -2.33 3.95
CA ARG A 144 -3.05 -2.17 3.82
C ARG A 144 -3.46 -1.68 2.43
N ARG A 145 -2.54 -1.71 1.45
CA ARG A 145 -2.74 -1.25 0.07
C ARG A 145 -3.26 0.19 -0.02
N VAL A 146 -2.81 1.04 0.90
CA VAL A 146 -3.08 2.46 0.87
C VAL A 146 -1.93 3.13 0.14
N GLN A 147 -2.27 3.90 -0.90
CA GLN A 147 -1.32 4.71 -1.63
C GLN A 147 -0.99 5.98 -0.84
N ALA A 148 0.25 6.45 -0.88
CA ALA A 148 0.66 7.68 -0.21
C ALA A 148 -0.15 8.89 -0.72
N GLU A 149 -0.52 8.89 -2.00
CA GLU A 149 -1.35 9.93 -2.62
C GLU A 149 -2.79 9.97 -2.09
N ASP A 150 -3.26 8.88 -1.50
CA ASP A 150 -4.59 8.80 -0.88
C ASP A 150 -4.55 9.22 0.60
N VAL A 151 -3.37 9.41 1.21
CA VAL A 151 -3.24 9.92 2.57
C VAL A 151 -3.60 11.40 2.62
N LEU A 152 -4.52 11.77 3.49
CA LEU A 152 -4.96 13.15 3.68
C LEU A 152 -4.25 13.83 4.86
N ALA A 153 -4.08 13.11 5.96
CA ALA A 153 -3.43 13.61 7.16
C ALA A 153 -2.94 12.45 8.04
N VAL A 154 -2.00 12.77 8.90
CA VAL A 154 -1.49 11.89 9.94
C VAL A 154 -1.64 12.58 11.28
N GLU A 155 -2.04 11.86 12.31
CA GLU A 155 -2.16 12.33 13.68
C GLU A 155 -1.36 11.42 14.62
N PHE A 156 -0.68 12.02 15.59
CA PHE A 156 0.05 11.30 16.63
C PHE A 156 -0.71 11.46 17.96
N ASP A 157 -1.53 10.47 18.30
CA ASP A 157 -2.33 10.47 19.53
C ASP A 157 -1.46 10.32 20.79
N ASN A 158 -0.44 9.45 20.73
CA ASN A 158 0.42 9.09 21.84
C ASN A 158 1.83 8.74 21.35
N PRO A 159 2.86 8.79 22.20
CA PRO A 159 4.19 8.31 21.82
C PRO A 159 4.09 6.84 21.39
N GLY A 160 4.44 6.56 20.12
CA GLY A 160 4.38 5.22 19.53
C GLY A 160 3.05 4.85 18.86
N LYS A 161 1.99 5.67 19.00
CA LYS A 161 0.72 5.48 18.30
C LYS A 161 0.49 6.54 17.24
N VAL A 162 0.21 6.12 16.02
CA VAL A 162 -0.10 7.01 14.90
C VAL A 162 -1.42 6.61 14.25
N VAL A 163 -2.21 7.61 13.86
CA VAL A 163 -3.46 7.47 13.13
C VAL A 163 -3.28 8.08 11.74
N ILE A 164 -3.56 7.31 10.70
CA ILE A 164 -3.44 7.73 9.31
C ILE A 164 -4.83 7.84 8.70
N TYR A 165 -5.21 9.03 8.26
CA TYR A 165 -6.47 9.28 7.59
C TYR A 165 -6.28 9.21 6.07
N ALA A 166 -6.90 8.22 5.44
CA ALA A 166 -6.74 7.97 4.01
C ALA A 166 -8.08 8.02 3.27
N ALA A 167 -8.13 8.76 2.16
CA ALA A 167 -9.19 8.76 1.17
C ALA A 167 -9.07 7.55 0.23
N ALA A 168 -8.96 6.36 0.81
CA ALA A 168 -8.80 5.11 0.08
C ALA A 168 -9.97 4.16 0.37
N LYS A 169 -10.18 3.21 -0.54
CA LYS A 169 -11.10 2.09 -0.28
C LYS A 169 -10.31 0.94 0.37
N PRO A 170 -10.86 0.31 1.42
CA PRO A 170 -10.22 -0.87 2.01
C PRO A 170 -10.08 -1.98 0.95
N PRO A 171 -8.95 -2.70 0.90
CA PRO A 171 -8.78 -3.83 -0.01
C PRO A 171 -9.77 -4.95 0.32
N LYS A 172 -10.46 -5.47 -0.70
CA LYS A 172 -11.37 -6.63 -0.59
C LYS A 172 -10.62 -7.95 -0.48
#